data_AF-A0ABD0Q6I2-F1
#
_entry.id   AF-A0ABD0Q6I2-F1
#
_cell.length_a   1.000
_cell.length_b   1.000
_cell.length_c   1.000
_cell.angle_alpha   90.00
_cell.angle_beta   90.00
_cell.angle_gamma   90.00
#
_symmetry.space_group_name_H-M   'P 1'
#
loop_
_entity.id
_entity.type
_entity.pdbx_description
1 polymer ?
#
loop_
_entity_poly.entity_id
_entity_poly.type
_entity_poly.pdbx_seq_one_letter_code
_entity_poly.pdbx_strand_id
1 'polypeptide(L)' 'FPNFIQPEAGRWFVSQVTGNLYLANARANDTGNYFCFTTINMDVSTKSIFSKAVQLTVYPD' A
#
# COMPACT_ATOMS: atom_id res chain seq x y z
N PHE A 1 2.51 2.43 13.95
CA PHE A 1 2.36 3.66 13.14
C PHE A 1 3.60 3.78 12.27
N PRO A 2 3.49 3.90 10.93
CA PRO A 2 2.43 3.36 10.07
C PRO A 2 2.22 1.85 10.29
N ASN A 3 1.22 1.25 9.65
CA ASN A 3 1.12 -0.21 9.54
C ASN A 3 1.39 -0.56 8.07
N PHE A 4 2.56 -1.13 7.80
CA PHE A 4 2.93 -1.50 6.44
C PHE A 4 2.20 -2.78 6.08
N ILE A 5 1.63 -2.82 4.87
CA ILE A 5 1.00 -4.02 4.34
C ILE A 5 2.05 -5.11 4.28
N GLN A 6 1.79 -6.19 5.01
CA GLN A 6 2.59 -7.39 4.94
C GLN A 6 2.01 -8.28 3.83
N PRO A 7 2.83 -9.10 3.15
CA PRO A 7 2.35 -10.14 2.25
C PRO A 7 1.60 -11.24 3.03
N GLU A 8 0.41 -10.92 3.56
CA GLU A 8 -0.43 -11.84 4.33
C GLU A 8 -0.87 -12.99 3.41
N ALA A 9 -0.25 -14.16 3.57
CA ALA A 9 -0.49 -15.35 2.76
C ALA A 9 -0.48 -15.08 1.24
N GLY A 10 0.28 -14.08 0.79
CA GLY A 10 0.39 -13.69 -0.63
C GLY A 10 -0.82 -12.96 -1.21
N ARG A 11 -1.81 -12.53 -0.40
CA ARG A 11 -2.95 -11.75 -0.90
C ARG A 11 -2.56 -10.36 -1.40
N TRP A 12 -1.49 -9.80 -0.84
CA TRP A 12 -1.04 -8.45 -1.10
C TRP A 12 0.25 -8.45 -1.89
N PHE A 13 0.28 -7.66 -2.96
CA PHE A 13 1.46 -7.48 -3.80
C PHE A 13 1.58 -6.02 -4.22
N VAL A 14 2.77 -5.42 -4.06
CA VAL A 14 3.06 -4.07 -4.55
C VAL A 14 4.03 -4.15 -5.72
N SER A 15 3.61 -3.66 -6.88
CA SER A 15 4.47 -3.53 -8.05
C SER A 15 5.59 -2.53 -7.76
N GLN A 16 6.84 -2.97 -7.82
CA GLN A 16 8.00 -2.09 -7.67
C GLN A 16 8.24 -1.20 -8.90
N VAL A 17 7.58 -1.50 -10.03
CA VAL A 17 7.69 -0.72 -11.27
C VAL A 17 6.68 0.45 -11.27
N THR A 18 5.45 0.20 -10.83
CA THR A 18 4.35 1.19 -10.91
C THR A 18 3.92 1.75 -9.56
N GLY A 19 4.30 1.11 -8.45
CA GLY A 19 3.83 1.45 -7.10
C GLY A 19 2.39 1.04 -6.81
N ASN A 20 1.73 0.30 -7.71
CA ASN A 20 0.35 -0.16 -7.52
C ASN A 20 0.30 -1.31 -6.50
N LEU A 21 -0.69 -1.24 -5.61
CA LEU A 21 -1.08 -2.33 -4.74
C LEU A 21 -2.11 -3.22 -5.43
N TYR A 22 -1.88 -4.53 -5.43
CA TYR A 22 -2.79 -5.56 -5.88
C TYR A 22 -3.24 -6.38 -4.67
N LEU A 23 -4.55 -6.59 -4.56
CA LEU A 23 -5.19 -7.34 -3.48
C LEU A 23 -6.01 -8.48 -4.08
N ALA A 24 -5.68 -9.71 -3.70
CA ALA A 24 -6.45 -10.91 -4.02
C ALA A 24 -7.38 -11.30 -2.86
N ASN A 25 -8.55 -11.87 -3.18
CA ASN A 25 -9.55 -12.30 -2.19
C ASN A 25 -9.85 -11.17 -1.19
N ALA A 26 -10.38 -10.05 -1.70
CA ALA A 26 -10.71 -8.87 -0.92
C ALA A 26 -11.84 -9.19 0.08
N ARG A 27 -11.70 -8.67 1.29
CA ARG A 27 -12.61 -8.90 2.41
C ARG A 27 -13.09 -7.57 2.96
N ALA A 28 -14.23 -7.56 3.66
CA ALA A 28 -14.78 -6.34 4.26
C ALA A 28 -13.77 -5.60 5.18
N ASN A 29 -12.89 -6.34 5.87
CA ASN A 29 -11.84 -5.78 6.72
C ASN A 29 -10.68 -5.12 5.95
N ASP A 30 -10.58 -5.35 4.65
CA ASP A 30 -9.63 -4.66 3.77
C ASP A 30 -10.11 -3.24 3.43
N THR A 31 -11.33 -2.83 3.85
CA THR A 31 -11.83 -1.46 3.70
C THR A 31 -10.96 -0.47 4.49
N GLY A 32 -10.49 0.57 3.82
CA GLY A 32 -9.64 1.58 4.45
C GLY A 32 -9.02 2.57 3.48
N ASN A 33 -8.19 3.46 4.03
CA ASN A 33 -7.39 4.40 3.26
C ASN A 33 -5.97 3.87 3.09
N TYR A 34 -5.59 3.66 1.84
CA TYR A 34 -4.28 3.16 1.44
C TYR A 34 -3.38 4.31 1.02
N PHE A 35 -2.10 4.20 1.35
CA PHE A 35 -1.08 5.19 1.02
C PHE A 35 0.12 4.47 0.42
N CYS A 36 0.67 5.03 -0.65
CA CYS A 36 1.99 4.62 -1.12
C CYS A 36 3.04 5.38 -0.32
N PHE A 37 4.02 4.65 0.21
CA PHE A 37 5.17 5.20 0.92
C PHE A 37 6.42 4.88 0.10
N THR A 38 7.14 5.91 -0.29
CA THR A 38 8.41 5.76 -1.01
C THR A 38 9.52 6.45 -0.25
N THR A 39 10.70 5.84 -0.26
CA THR A 39 11.93 6.41 0.26
C THR A 39 12.92 6.52 -0.88
N ILE A 40 13.33 7.75 -1.16
CA ILE A 40 14.33 8.06 -2.17
C ILE A 40 15.64 8.31 -1.44
N ASN A 41 16.65 7.50 -1.74
CA ASN A 41 18.01 7.70 -1.27
C ASN A 41 18.77 8.46 -2.36
N MET A 42 19.11 9.73 -2.07
CA MET A 42 20.03 10.52 -2.89
C MET A 42 21.38 10.59 -2.16
N ASP A 43 22.47 10.79 -2.90
CA ASP A 43 23.84 10.78 -2.37
C ASP A 43 24.06 11.72 -1.17
N VAL A 44 23.26 12.80 -1.08
CA VAL A 44 23.37 13.84 -0.04
C VAL A 44 22.22 13.77 0.98
N SER A 45 21.10 13.10 0.66
CA SER A 45 19.95 13.03 1.58
C SER A 45 19.00 11.89 1.27
N THR A 46 18.41 11.31 2.32
CA THR A 46 17.26 10.42 2.22
C THR A 46 15.99 11.21 2.44
N LYS A 47 15.01 11.07 1.54
CA LYS A 47 13.67 11.66 1.69
C LYS A 47 12.59 10.59 1.58
N SER A 48 11.62 10.65 2.48
CA SER A 48 10.46 9.76 2.47
C SER A 48 9.18 10.57 2.26
N ILE A 49 8.28 10.07 1.41
CA ILE A 49 7.03 10.76 1.02
C ILE A 49 5.86 9.77 1.05
N PHE A 50 4.72 10.25 1.55
CA PHE A 50 3.44 9.59 1.41
C PHE A 50 2.64 10.18 0.24
N SER A 51 1.92 9.34 -0.48
CA SER A 51 0.91 9.78 -1.45
C SER A 51 -0.30 10.42 -0.75
N LYS A 52 -1.24 10.95 -1.55
CA LYS A 52 -2.61 11.17 -1.07
C LYS A 52 -3.28 9.83 -0.71
N ALA A 53 -4.32 9.89 0.13
CA ALA A 53 -5.13 8.74 0.48
C ALA A 53 -5.85 8.17 -0.75
N VAL A 54 -5.81 6.85 -0.90
CA VAL A 54 -6.60 6.10 -1.88
C VAL A 54 -7.61 5.26 -1.10
N GLN A 55 -8.89 5.58 -1.23
CA GLN A 55 -9.95 4.89 -0.52
C GLN A 55 -10.31 3.58 -1.22
N LEU A 56 -10.34 2.48 -0.46
CA LEU A 56 -10.90 1.20 -0.88
C LEU A 56 -12.09 0.86 0.03
N THR A 57 -13.23 0.59 -0.58
CA THR A 57 -14.42 0.06 0.10
C THR A 57 -14.73 -1.31 -0.47
N VAL A 58 -14.73 -2.32 0.39
CA VAL A 58 -15.08 -3.69 0.01
C VAL A 58 -16.45 -4.00 0.59
N TYR A 59 -17.40 -4.32 -0.29
CA TYR A 59 -18.73 -4.74 0.12
C TYR A 59 -18.75 -6.26 0.33
N PRO A 60 -19.49 -6.76 1.33
CA PRO A 60 -19.78 -8.18 1.43
C PRO A 60 -20.58 -8.64 0.21
N ASP A 61 -20.39 -9.91 -0.16
CA ASP A 61 -21.20 -10.58 -1.18
C ASP A 61 -22.69 -10.66 -0.78
#